data_AF-A0A9D4D0L7-F1
#
_entry.id   AF-A0A9D4D0L7-F1
#
_cell.length_a   1.000
_cell.length_b   1.000
_cell.length_c   1.000
_cell.angle_alpha   90.00
_cell.angle_beta   90.00
_cell.angle_gamma   90.00
#
_symmetry.space_group_name_H-M   'P 1'
#
loop_
_entity.id
_entity.type
_entity.pdbx_description
1 polymer ?
#
loop_
_entity_poly.entity_id
_entity_poly.type
_entity_poly.pdbx_seq_one_letter_code
_entity_poly.pdbx_strand_id
1 'polypeptide(L)'
;MFPDKPTFAFNDTYDVKENDSFNVTCTQQNMNTVVTWVRQGDDKWSESNNTIYWTDVRREQSGNYTCKLRYSITDSFKNFSSGDSEHSFHLNVECK
;
A
#
# COMPACT_ATOMS: atom_id res chain seq x y z
N MET A 1 16.23 -15.58 -13.48
CA MET A 1 15.95 -14.17 -13.17
C MET A 1 14.74 -14.15 -12.26
N PHE A 2 14.91 -13.72 -11.03
CA PHE A 2 13.80 -13.52 -10.08
C PHE A 2 12.99 -12.31 -10.53
N PRO A 3 11.65 -12.31 -10.45
CA PRO A 3 10.87 -11.14 -10.81
C PRO A 3 11.17 -10.02 -9.80
N ASP A 4 11.26 -8.80 -10.33
CA ASP A 4 11.61 -7.60 -9.58
C ASP A 4 10.72 -7.45 -8.35
N LYS A 5 11.36 -7.08 -7.24
CA LYS A 5 10.68 -6.69 -5.99
C LYS A 5 9.53 -5.73 -6.32
N PRO A 6 8.37 -5.84 -5.65
CA PRO A 6 7.42 -4.73 -5.63
C PRO A 6 8.17 -3.45 -5.23
N THR A 7 7.86 -2.32 -5.86
CA THR A 7 8.55 -1.02 -5.72
C THR A 7 8.39 -0.35 -4.35
N PHE A 8 8.08 -1.15 -3.33
CA PHE A 8 8.02 -0.78 -1.93
C PHE A 8 9.20 -1.43 -1.22
N ALA A 9 10.15 -0.63 -0.74
CA ALA A 9 11.12 -1.16 0.19
C ALA A 9 10.44 -1.32 1.56
N PHE A 10 10.89 -2.32 2.32
CA PHE A 10 10.46 -2.52 3.70
C PHE A 10 10.86 -1.30 4.53
N ASN A 11 9.90 -0.66 5.22
CA ASN A 11 10.11 0.49 6.11
C ASN A 11 10.49 1.81 5.42
N ASP A 12 9.88 2.13 4.27
CA ASP A 12 10.02 3.47 3.69
C ASP A 12 9.31 4.53 4.56
N THR A 13 9.95 5.68 4.70
CA THR A 13 9.36 6.90 5.28
C THR A 13 9.18 7.92 4.18
N TYR A 14 8.00 8.50 4.08
CA TYR A 14 7.71 9.60 3.15
C TYR A 14 7.53 10.89 3.93
N ASP A 15 8.35 11.88 3.63
CA ASP A 15 8.23 13.24 4.16
C ASP A 15 7.45 14.11 3.17
N VAL A 16 6.29 14.60 3.60
CA VAL A 16 5.38 15.42 2.80
C VAL A 16 5.08 16.70 3.55
N LYS A 17 5.00 17.85 2.87
CA LYS A 17 4.63 19.10 3.54
C LYS A 17 3.12 19.25 3.65
N GLU A 18 2.65 19.90 4.71
CA GLU A 18 1.23 20.22 4.83
C GLU A 18 0.70 21.00 3.62
N ASN A 19 -0.52 20.65 3.20
CA ASN A 19 -1.22 21.12 2.00
C ASN A 19 -0.65 20.64 0.66
N ASP A 20 0.43 19.84 0.64
CA ASP A 20 0.91 19.23 -0.58
C ASP A 20 0.03 18.01 -0.96
N SER A 21 0.27 17.45 -2.14
CA SER A 21 -0.38 16.23 -2.61
C SER A 21 0.60 15.07 -2.56
N PHE A 22 0.15 13.94 -2.03
CA PHE A 22 0.94 12.71 -1.94
C PHE A 22 0.13 11.56 -2.52
N ASN A 23 0.78 10.69 -3.28
CA ASN A 23 0.16 9.48 -3.78
C ASN A 23 1.10 8.30 -3.58
N VAL A 24 0.50 7.15 -3.30
CA VAL A 24 1.24 5.92 -3.09
C VAL A 24 0.50 4.77 -3.75
N THR A 25 1.26 3.95 -4.46
CA THR A 25 0.72 2.83 -5.23
C THR A 25 1.24 1.53 -4.63
N CYS A 26 0.32 0.62 -4.33
CA CYS A 26 0.61 -0.74 -3.96
C CYS A 26 0.04 -1.67 -5.02
N THR A 27 0.92 -2.26 -5.82
CA THR A 27 0.54 -3.18 -6.88
C THR A 27 1.48 -4.37 -6.90
N GLN A 28 0.93 -5.53 -7.26
CA GLN A 28 1.72 -6.73 -7.54
C GLN A 28 1.64 -7.02 -9.04
N GLN A 29 2.78 -7.36 -9.64
CA GLN A 29 2.94 -7.49 -11.09
C GLN A 29 2.13 -8.66 -11.71
N ASN A 30 1.52 -9.53 -10.88
CA ASN A 30 0.86 -10.76 -11.30
C ASN A 30 -0.62 -10.81 -10.84
N MET A 31 -1.48 -11.35 -11.72
CA MET A 31 -2.96 -11.32 -11.77
C MET A 31 -3.76 -11.53 -10.47
N ASN A 32 -5.01 -11.07 -10.51
CA ASN A 32 -6.09 -11.27 -9.51
C ASN A 32 -5.67 -10.97 -8.06
N THR A 33 -5.06 -9.80 -7.88
CA THR A 33 -4.62 -9.31 -6.57
C THR A 33 -5.65 -8.31 -6.05
N VAL A 34 -6.16 -8.57 -4.84
CA VAL A 34 -6.98 -7.63 -4.08
C VAL A 34 -6.02 -6.82 -3.20
N VAL A 35 -6.10 -5.50 -3.33
CA VAL A 35 -5.33 -4.54 -2.53
C VAL A 35 -6.21 -4.03 -1.40
N THR A 36 -5.67 -3.93 -0.20
CA THR A 36 -6.35 -3.32 0.95
C THR A 36 -5.36 -2.51 1.77
N TRP A 37 -5.58 -1.21 1.83
CA TRP A 37 -4.85 -0.31 2.70
C TRP A 37 -5.51 -0.25 4.06
N VAL A 38 -4.69 -0.23 5.10
CA VAL A 38 -5.11 0.01 6.47
C VAL A 38 -4.16 1.02 7.11
N ARG A 39 -4.69 1.85 8.01
CA ARG A 39 -3.88 2.74 8.84
C ARG A 39 -3.71 2.09 10.21
N GLN A 40 -2.47 1.98 10.68
CA GLN A 40 -2.24 1.41 12.00
C GLN A 40 -2.83 2.32 13.08
N GLY A 41 -3.64 1.73 13.95
CA GLY A 41 -4.31 2.46 15.03
C GLY A 41 -5.62 3.15 14.63
N ASP A 42 -6.04 3.04 13.37
CA ASP A 42 -7.33 3.55 12.89
C ASP A 42 -8.09 2.46 12.12
N ASP A 43 -8.82 1.63 12.88
CA ASP A 43 -9.61 0.53 12.32
C ASP A 43 -10.78 0.99 11.44
N LYS A 44 -11.07 2.31 11.40
CA LYS A 44 -12.14 2.86 10.57
C LYS A 44 -11.65 3.25 9.19
N TRP A 45 -10.34 3.42 8.99
CA TRP A 45 -9.79 3.82 7.71
C TRP A 45 -9.24 2.60 6.95
N SER A 46 -9.90 2.27 5.84
CA SER A 46 -9.43 1.26 4.89
C SER A 46 -9.83 1.60 3.48
N GLU A 47 -8.94 1.35 2.51
CA GLU A 47 -9.17 1.64 1.10
C GLU A 47 -8.79 0.42 0.24
N SER A 48 -9.60 0.09 -0.77
CA SER A 48 -9.35 -1.08 -1.64
C SER A 48 -8.78 -0.71 -3.02
N ASN A 49 -8.28 0.52 -3.17
CA ASN A 49 -7.70 1.01 -4.41
C ASN A 49 -6.22 0.64 -4.50
N ASN A 50 -5.72 0.33 -5.71
CA ASN A 50 -4.30 0.08 -5.94
C ASN A 50 -3.44 1.31 -5.58
N THR A 51 -3.93 2.49 -5.92
CA THR A 51 -3.29 3.77 -5.62
C THR A 51 -4.22 4.59 -4.74
N ILE A 52 -3.68 5.15 -3.67
CA ILE A 52 -4.37 6.14 -2.85
C ILE A 52 -3.76 7.51 -3.12
N TYR A 53 -4.64 8.49 -3.25
CA TYR A 53 -4.30 9.88 -3.55
C TYR A 53 -4.76 10.74 -2.39
N TRP A 54 -3.82 11.38 -1.71
CA TRP A 54 -4.11 12.41 -0.73
C TRP A 54 -3.83 13.78 -1.33
N THR A 55 -4.87 14.59 -1.41
CA THR A 55 -4.79 16.00 -1.73
C THR A 55 -4.89 16.79 -0.45
N ASP A 56 -4.14 17.89 -0.35
CA ASP A 56 -4.20 18.79 0.80
C ASP A 56 -3.87 18.05 2.12
N VAL A 57 -2.69 17.39 2.13
CA VAL A 57 -2.27 16.52 3.23
C VAL A 57 -2.13 17.31 4.54
N ARG A 58 -2.60 16.74 5.65
CA ARG A 58 -2.59 17.36 6.98
C ARG A 58 -1.75 16.57 7.98
N ARG A 59 -1.23 17.22 9.02
CA ARG A 59 -0.46 16.57 10.11
C ARG A 59 -1.20 15.41 10.77
N GLU A 60 -2.52 15.47 10.83
CA GLU A 60 -3.34 14.39 11.41
C GLU A 60 -3.31 13.11 10.57
N GLN A 61 -2.84 13.18 9.32
CA GLN A 61 -2.65 12.03 8.44
C GLN A 61 -1.28 11.37 8.62
N SER A 62 -0.37 11.92 9.45
CA SER A 62 0.87 11.22 9.77
C SER A 62 0.62 9.90 10.48
N GLY A 63 1.46 8.91 10.20
CA GLY A 63 1.36 7.59 10.83
C GLY A 63 1.81 6.45 9.94
N ASN A 64 1.63 5.22 10.44
CA ASN A 64 1.99 4.01 9.72
C ASN A 64 0.80 3.51 8.88
N TYR A 65 1.08 3.22 7.63
CA TYR A 65 0.13 2.67 6.68
C TYR A 65 0.63 1.30 6.22
N THR A 66 -0.29 0.35 6.13
CA THR A 66 0.01 -1.01 5.66
C THR A 66 -0.87 -1.32 4.46
N CYS A 67 -0.23 -1.65 3.34
CA CYS A 67 -0.88 -2.30 2.21
C CYS A 67 -0.87 -3.81 2.41
N LYS A 68 -2.04 -4.43 2.32
CA LYS A 68 -2.22 -5.88 2.28
C LYS A 68 -2.63 -6.27 0.87
N LEU A 69 -1.94 -7.26 0.34
CA LEU A 69 -2.13 -7.82 -0.98
C LEU A 69 -2.56 -9.26 -0.82
N ARG A 70 -3.70 -9.62 -1.41
CA ARG A 70 -4.18 -10.99 -1.47
C ARG A 70 -4.28 -11.43 -2.91
N TYR A 71 -3.51 -12.42 -3.31
CA TYR A 71 -3.49 -12.91 -4.68
C TYR A 71 -3.93 -14.36 -4.77
N SER A 72 -4.63 -14.68 -5.86
CA SER A 72 -5.03 -16.04 -6.20
C SER A 72 -4.48 -16.39 -7.59
N ILE A 73 -3.67 -17.42 -7.65
CA ILE A 73 -3.12 -17.99 -8.87
C ILE A 73 -3.91 -19.27 -9.14
N THR A 74 -4.61 -19.31 -10.26
CA THR A 74 -5.19 -20.54 -10.80
C THR A 74 -4.33 -20.95 -11.99
N ASP A 75 -3.69 -22.11 -11.90
CA ASP A 75 -2.89 -22.62 -13.00
C ASP A 75 -3.74 -23.27 -14.11
N SER A 76 -3.11 -23.61 -15.22
CA SER A 76 -3.75 -24.29 -16.36
C SER A 76 -4.28 -25.69 -16.04
N PHE A 77 -3.83 -26.29 -14.93
CA PHE A 77 -4.32 -27.56 -14.40
C PHE A 77 -5.46 -27.37 -13.40
N LYS A 78 -5.98 -26.14 -13.24
CA LYS A 78 -6.99 -25.73 -12.26
C LYS A 78 -6.54 -25.89 -10.81
N ASN A 79 -5.24 -25.96 -10.55
CA ASN A 79 -4.75 -25.89 -9.18
C ASN A 79 -4.85 -24.45 -8.69
N PHE A 80 -5.39 -24.29 -7.50
CA PHE A 80 -5.56 -23.00 -6.84
C PHE A 80 -4.43 -22.81 -5.83
N SER A 81 -3.70 -21.71 -5.97
CA SER A 81 -2.74 -21.22 -4.99
C SER A 81 -3.14 -19.83 -4.55
N SER A 82 -3.31 -19.61 -3.25
CA SER A 82 -3.50 -18.27 -2.69
C SER A 82 -2.31 -17.89 -1.84
N GLY A 83 -1.96 -16.62 -1.86
CA GLY A 83 -0.98 -16.05 -0.95
C GLY A 83 -1.37 -14.64 -0.54
N ASP A 84 -0.81 -14.22 0.59
CA ASP A 84 -0.96 -12.89 1.14
C ASP A 84 0.42 -12.26 1.30
N SER A 85 0.55 -10.97 0.99
CA SER A 85 1.76 -10.18 1.24
C SER A 85 1.38 -8.82 1.83
N GLU A 86 2.21 -8.30 2.73
CA GLU A 86 1.95 -7.03 3.41
C GLU A 86 3.16 -6.10 3.32
N HIS A 87 2.95 -4.82 3.03
CA HIS A 87 3.97 -3.79 2.93
C HIS A 87 3.57 -2.61 3.80
N SER A 88 4.48 -2.11 4.64
CA SER A 88 4.21 -0.97 5.53
C SER A 88 5.16 0.19 5.28
N PHE A 89 4.65 1.40 5.48
CA PHE A 89 5.41 2.64 5.37
C PHE A 89 4.97 3.67 6.42
N HIS A 90 5.85 4.61 6.73
CA HIS A 90 5.55 5.74 7.60
C HIS A 90 5.32 7.01 6.78
N LEU A 91 4.18 7.67 6.97
CA LEU A 91 3.94 9.00 6.43
C LEU A 91 4.28 10.04 7.49
N ASN A 92 5.31 10.84 7.24
CA ASN A 92 5.63 12.01 8.03
C ASN A 92 5.12 13.26 7.30
N VAL A 93 4.33 14.08 8.00
CA VAL A 93 3.79 15.32 7.43
C VAL A 93 4.40 16.49 8.18
N GLU A 94 5.25 17.23 7.50
CA GLU A 94 5.97 18.36 8.08
C GLU A 94 5.14 19.65 7.98
N CYS A 95 5.27 20.48 9.02
CA CYS A 95 4.73 21.84 9.00
C CYS A 95 5.38 22.62 7.86
N LYS A 96 4.58 23.46 7.22
CA LYS A 96 5.10 24.43 6.26
C LYS A 96 5.74 25.63 6.93
#